data_AF-A0A674KEW0-F1
#
_entry.id   AF-A0A674KEW0-F1
#
_cell.length_a   1.000
_cell.length_b   1.000
_cell.length_c   1.000
_cell.angle_alpha   90.00
_cell.angle_beta   90.00
_cell.angle_gamma   90.00
#
_symmetry.space_group_name_H-M   'P 1'
#
loop_
_entity.id
_entity.type
_entity.pdbx_description
1 polymer ?
#
loop_
_entity_poly.entity_id
_entity_poly.type
_entity_poly.pdbx_seq_one_letter_code
_entity_poly.pdbx_strand_id
1 'polypeptide(L)'
;MILLSSLSEALDTPGVCCYKYSPNPISRSRVVKYEYTSSGCSKPAVIFTTIKGKALCTNPDEKWVQDIVTQLRAREAVSKAPLA
;
A
#
# COMPACT_ATOMS: atom_id res chain seq x y z
N MET A 1 -6.47 -26.48 35.21
CA MET A 1 -6.55 -25.89 33.87
C MET A 1 -6.49 -24.38 34.04
N ILE A 2 -5.34 -23.76 33.77
CA ILE A 2 -5.21 -22.31 33.60
C ILE A 2 -4.74 -22.14 32.17
N LEU A 3 -5.59 -21.56 31.32
CA LEU A 3 -5.31 -21.35 29.91
C LEU A 3 -4.20 -20.31 29.78
N LEU A 4 -3.05 -20.73 29.26
CA LEU A 4 -2.04 -19.84 28.69
C LEU A 4 -2.61 -19.27 27.40
N SER A 5 -3.46 -18.26 27.50
CA SER A 5 -3.75 -17.41 26.36
C SER A 5 -2.59 -16.42 26.23
N SER A 6 -1.55 -16.84 25.52
CA SER A 6 -0.62 -15.91 24.89
C SER A 6 -1.43 -15.12 23.86
N LEU A 7 -2.09 -14.04 24.30
CA LEU A 7 -2.51 -13.02 23.39
C LEU A 7 -1.22 -12.35 22.96
N SER A 8 -0.70 -12.74 21.80
CA SER A 8 0.19 -11.85 21.08
C SER A 8 -0.64 -10.60 20.80
N GLU A 9 -0.61 -9.66 21.74
CA GLU A 9 -0.81 -8.25 21.46
C GLU A 9 0.34 -7.90 20.52
N ALA A 10 0.16 -8.29 19.25
CA ALA A 10 0.75 -7.54 18.16
C ALA A 10 0.23 -6.14 18.41
N LEU A 11 1.08 -5.33 19.06
CA LEU A 11 0.79 -3.96 19.44
C LEU A 11 0.12 -3.36 18.23
N ASP A 12 -1.19 -3.11 18.38
CA ASP A 12 -2.09 -2.60 17.35
C ASP A 12 -1.70 -1.13 17.16
N THR A 13 -0.44 -0.88 16.75
CA THR A 13 -0.09 0.37 16.10
C THR A 13 -1.02 0.39 14.91
N PRO A 14 -2.01 1.28 14.87
CA PRO A 14 -2.94 1.30 13.76
C PRO A 14 -2.06 1.47 12.53
N GLY A 15 -2.01 0.44 11.68
CA GLY A 15 -1.27 0.55 10.43
C GLY A 15 -1.77 1.79 9.70
N VAL A 16 -0.94 2.38 8.83
CA VAL A 16 -1.29 3.66 8.18
C VAL A 16 -2.66 3.53 7.50
N CYS A 17 -3.66 4.24 8.03
CA CYS A 17 -5.02 4.26 7.50
C CYS A 17 -5.28 5.54 6.70
N CYS A 18 -6.15 5.40 5.70
CA CYS A 18 -6.55 6.50 4.83
C CYS A 18 -8.00 6.90 5.10
N TYR A 19 -8.23 8.16 5.41
CA TYR A 19 -9.60 8.68 5.60
C TYR A 19 -10.20 9.22 4.30
N LYS A 20 -9.35 9.75 3.41
CA LYS A 20 -9.73 10.33 2.12
C LYS A 20 -8.81 9.84 1.01
N TYR A 21 -9.33 9.79 -0.20
CA TYR A 21 -8.56 9.49 -1.39
C TYR A 21 -8.16 10.77 -2.11
N SER A 22 -7.06 10.72 -2.85
CA SER A 22 -6.72 11.74 -3.82
C SER A 22 -7.85 11.87 -4.84
N PRO A 23 -8.42 13.07 -5.03
CA PRO A 23 -9.48 13.26 -6.03
C PRO A 23 -8.95 13.20 -7.46
N ASN A 24 -7.65 13.45 -7.64
CA ASN A 24 -7.02 13.54 -8.96
C ASN A 24 -6.04 12.37 -9.17
N PRO A 25 -5.99 11.82 -10.39
CA PRO A 25 -4.95 10.88 -10.78
C PRO A 25 -3.56 11.50 -10.67
N ILE A 26 -2.58 10.67 -10.32
CA ILE A 26 -1.16 11.03 -10.39
C ILE A 26 -0.51 10.35 -11.59
N SER A 27 0.41 11.05 -12.26
CA SER A 27 1.21 10.46 -13.33
C SER A 27 2.05 9.29 -12.79
N ARG A 28 2.06 8.17 -13.52
CA ARG A 28 2.76 6.94 -13.13
C ARG A 28 4.26 7.15 -12.89
N SER A 29 4.89 8.06 -13.64
CA SER A 29 6.32 8.40 -13.50
C SER A 29 6.67 9.07 -12.17
N ARG A 30 5.67 9.58 -11.44
CA ARG A 30 5.88 10.24 -10.14
C ARG A 30 5.77 9.27 -8.96
N VAL A 31 5.36 8.03 -9.18
CA VAL A 31 5.19 7.02 -8.11
C VAL A 31 6.37 6.07 -8.12
N VAL A 32 6.96 5.84 -6.95
CA VAL A 32 8.15 4.99 -6.78
C VAL A 32 7.86 3.68 -6.05
N LYS A 33 6.89 3.68 -5.14
CA LYS A 33 6.43 2.48 -4.44
C LYS A 33 4.95 2.59 -4.10
N TYR A 34 4.34 1.44 -3.83
CA TYR A 34 2.97 1.35 -3.33
C TYR A 34 2.91 0.41 -2.12
N GLU A 35 1.99 0.69 -1.21
CA GLU A 35 1.70 -0.13 -0.04
C GLU A 35 0.18 -0.20 0.15
N TYR A 36 -0.36 -1.31 0.64
CA TYR A 36 -1.78 -1.38 1.02
C TYR A 36 -1.95 -0.95 2.47
N THR A 37 -3.08 -0.32 2.79
CA THR A 37 -3.46 -0.06 4.19
C THR A 37 -3.63 -1.37 4.96
N SER A 38 -3.47 -1.31 6.28
CA SER A 38 -3.74 -2.47 7.16
C SER A 38 -5.19 -2.96 7.00
N SER A 39 -5.41 -4.26 7.18
CA SER A 39 -6.74 -4.86 7.19
C SER A 39 -7.64 -4.34 8.33
N GLY A 40 -7.04 -3.73 9.37
CA GLY A 40 -7.79 -3.06 10.44
C GLY A 40 -8.36 -1.70 10.05
N CYS A 41 -8.00 -1.14 8.89
CA CYS A 41 -8.55 0.13 8.43
C CYS A 41 -9.96 -0.07 7.88
N SER A 42 -10.91 0.74 8.36
CA SER A 42 -12.30 0.73 7.86
C SER A 42 -12.43 1.10 6.38
N LYS A 43 -11.39 1.74 5.82
CA LYS A 43 -11.33 2.19 4.43
C LYS A 43 -10.07 1.63 3.77
N PRO A 44 -10.20 0.57 2.95
CA PRO A 44 -9.08 0.01 2.21
C PRO A 44 -8.49 1.03 1.24
N ALA A 45 -7.18 1.19 1.21
CA ALA A 45 -6.52 2.08 0.26
C ALA A 45 -5.22 1.50 -0.28
N VAL A 46 -4.81 2.01 -1.44
CA VAL A 46 -3.42 1.93 -1.90
C VAL A 46 -2.74 3.24 -1.55
N ILE A 47 -1.60 3.17 -0.88
CA ILE A 47 -0.76 4.31 -0.54
C ILE A 47 0.37 4.37 -1.56
N PHE A 48 0.35 5.38 -2.42
CA PHE A 48 1.47 5.67 -3.31
C PHE A 48 2.48 6.56 -2.63
N THR A 49 3.75 6.18 -2.67
CA THR A 49 4.84 7.09 -2.33
C THR A 49 5.41 7.68 -3.61
N THR A 50 5.49 9.00 -3.62
CA THR A 50 5.99 9.75 -4.76
C THR A 50 7.50 9.87 -4.75
N ILE A 51 8.10 10.24 -5.89
CA ILE A 51 9.54 10.60 -6.00
C ILE A 51 9.97 11.67 -4.98
N LYS A 52 9.04 12.50 -4.49
CA LYS A 52 9.28 13.53 -3.47
C LYS A 52 9.10 13.01 -2.04
N GLY A 53 8.96 11.70 -1.85
CA GLY A 53 8.73 11.06 -0.55
C GLY A 53 7.33 11.27 0.04
N LYS A 54 6.40 11.90 -0.70
CA LYS A 54 5.02 12.12 -0.21
C LYS A 54 4.18 10.86 -0.36
N ALA A 55 3.45 10.50 0.69
CA ALA A 55 2.42 9.46 0.66
C ALA A 55 1.09 10.02 0.14
N LEU A 56 0.41 9.25 -0.70
CA LEU A 56 -0.86 9.60 -1.32
C LEU A 56 -1.82 8.41 -1.19
N CYS A 57 -2.89 8.59 -0.42
CA CYS A 57 -3.99 7.64 -0.33
C CYS A 57 -4.81 7.63 -1.63
N THR A 58 -5.06 6.46 -2.21
CA THR A 58 -5.83 6.30 -3.45
C THR A 58 -6.86 5.18 -3.31
N ASN A 59 -7.92 5.26 -4.12
CA ASN A 59 -8.99 4.26 -4.13
C ASN A 59 -8.53 3.01 -4.89
N PRO A 60 -8.52 1.81 -4.28
CA PRO A 60 -8.11 0.58 -4.97
C PRO A 60 -9.00 0.20 -6.17
N ASP A 61 -10.22 0.72 -6.23
CA ASP A 61 -11.19 0.41 -7.28
C ASP A 61 -11.01 1.29 -8.53
N GLU A 62 -10.18 2.32 -8.46
CA GLU A 62 -9.91 3.21 -9.59
C GLU A 62 -8.97 2.55 -10.60
N LYS A 63 -9.36 2.57 -11.89
CA LYS A 63 -8.56 1.94 -12.95
C LYS A 63 -7.13 2.47 -13.01
N TRP A 64 -6.94 3.77 -12.87
CA TRP A 64 -5.60 4.37 -12.93
C TRP A 64 -4.70 3.95 -11.76
N VAL A 65 -5.29 3.61 -10.60
CA VAL A 65 -4.57 3.07 -9.43
C VAL A 65 -4.11 1.65 -9.73
N GLN A 66 -5.00 0.80 -10.23
CA GLN A 66 -4.69 -0.59 -10.59
C GLN A 66 -3.62 -0.67 -11.70
N ASP A 67 -3.69 0.20 -12.69
CA ASP A 67 -2.68 0.28 -13.75
C ASP A 67 -1.28 0.63 -13.19
N ILE A 68 -1.19 1.55 -12.23
CA ILE A 68 0.09 1.92 -11.57
C ILE A 68 0.62 0.77 -10.73
N VAL A 69 -0.22 0.13 -9.91
CA VAL A 69 0.16 -1.03 -9.09
C VAL A 69 0.71 -2.14 -9.97
N THR A 70 0.03 -2.44 -11.08
CA THR A 70 0.47 -3.48 -12.04
C THR A 70 1.84 -3.15 -12.62
N GLN A 71 2.07 -1.89 -13.02
CA GLN A 71 3.36 -1.45 -13.54
C GLN A 71 4.48 -1.56 -12.50
N LEU A 72 4.22 -1.14 -11.26
CA LEU A 72 5.21 -1.21 -10.19
C LEU A 72 5.53 -2.66 -9.81
N ARG A 73 4.51 -3.51 -9.68
CA ARG A 73 4.70 -4.95 -9.44
C ARG A 73 5.54 -5.61 -10.53
N ALA A 74 5.30 -5.30 -11.79
CA ALA A 74 6.09 -5.81 -12.90
C ALA A 74 7.56 -5.34 -12.82
N ARG A 75 7.80 -4.07 -12.49
CA ARG A 75 9.15 -3.53 -12.27
C ARG A 75 9.87 -4.22 -11.10
N GLU A 76 9.18 -4.44 -9.99
CA GLU A 76 9.75 -5.15 -8.83
C GLU A 76 10.11 -6.60 -9.16
N ALA A 77 9.28 -7.28 -9.96
CA ALA A 77 9.56 -8.64 -10.42
C ALA A 77 10.83 -8.69 -11.30
N VAL A 78 11.01 -7.70 -12.19
CA VAL A 78 12.22 -7.57 -13.01
C VAL A 78 13.44 -7.28 -12.12
N SER A 79 13.34 -6.35 -11.17
CA SER A 79 14.46 -6.00 -10.29
C SER A 79 14.89 -7.12 -9.34
N LYS A 80 13.98 -8.03 -9.00
CA LYS A 80 14.24 -9.19 -8.12
C LYS A 80 14.61 -10.44 -8.89
N ALA A 81 14.44 -10.47 -10.21
CA ALA A 81 14.88 -11.59 -11.02
C ALA A 81 16.41 -11.73 -10.90
N PRO A 82 16.93 -12.94 -10.63
CA PRO A 82 18.36 -13.17 -10.72
C PRO A 82 18.83 -12.75 -12.10
N LEU A 83 19.93 -11.99 -12.15
CA LEU A 83 20.65 -11.72 -13.39
C LEU A 83 21.05 -13.09 -13.94
N ALA A 84 20.38 -13.53 -15.00
CA ALA A 84 20.75 -14.74 -15.73
C ALA A 84 22.10 -14.53 -16.42
#